data_AF-A0A6P3PZ13-F1
#
_entry.id   AF-A0A6P3PZ13-F1
#
_cell.length_a   1.000
_cell.length_b   1.000
_cell.length_c   1.000
_cell.angle_alpha   90.00
_cell.angle_beta   90.00
_cell.angle_gamma   90.00
#
_symmetry.space_group_name_H-M   'P 1'
#
loop_
_entity.id
_entity.type
_entity.pdbx_description
1 polymer ?
#
loop_
_entity_poly.entity_id
_entity_poly.type
_entity_poly.pdbx_seq_one_letter_code
_entity_poly.pdbx_strand_id
1 'polypeptide(L)'
;MDEPWWEGRVASDVHCTLREKELKLPAFRAHSPLLKSRRFFVDILTLLSSHCQLCPAARHLAVYLLDHFLDRYNIITSKQLYAVAVSCLLLASKFEDREDRVPKLEQINSTRILSSQNFALTKKELLSTELLLLEAFSWNLCLPTPAHFLDYYLLASVSQKDHHCHSWPTTCPRKTKECLKEYAHYFLEVTLQDHIFYKFQPSVVAAACVGASRICLQLSPYWTRDLQRISNYSLEHLSTCIEILLVAYDNVLKDAVAVKSQALAMVPGTSPAPTQVLFQPPAYPTLSQPTPMALAPFQTPVQDLCLAYRDSLQTHRSGSLLSEGTGSSLHAPYPTLQTLDVCPVPLPASLSMQMAIAAEPRHCLSTTYRSSYFSGSHTFPTSCFDR
;
A
#
# COMPACT_ATOMS: atom_id res chain seq x y z
N MET A 1 12.03 -2.95 -24.19
CA MET A 1 11.31 -3.06 -22.91
C MET A 1 11.66 -4.42 -22.37
N ASP A 2 12.31 -4.48 -21.21
CA ASP A 2 12.59 -5.76 -20.57
C ASP A 2 11.25 -6.39 -20.16
N GLU A 3 11.06 -7.66 -20.53
CA GLU A 3 9.87 -8.44 -20.18
C GLU A 3 9.76 -8.54 -18.65
N PRO A 4 8.57 -8.37 -18.06
CA PRO A 4 8.42 -8.48 -16.62
C PRO A 4 8.80 -9.90 -16.15
N TRP A 5 9.49 -10.00 -15.01
CA TRP A 5 10.08 -11.26 -14.56
C TRP A 5 9.05 -12.38 -14.38
N TRP A 6 7.80 -12.05 -14.06
CA TRP A 6 6.72 -13.01 -13.84
C TRP A 6 6.19 -13.64 -15.12
N GLU A 7 6.45 -13.05 -16.29
CA GLU A 7 6.08 -13.63 -17.61
C GLU A 7 7.21 -14.52 -18.18
N GLY A 8 8.41 -14.40 -17.64
CA GLY A 8 9.59 -15.10 -18.12
C GLY A 8 9.66 -16.58 -17.75
N ARG A 9 10.51 -17.33 -18.47
CA ARG A 9 10.72 -18.78 -18.25
C ARG A 9 11.21 -19.17 -16.85
N VAL A 10 11.81 -18.22 -16.12
CA VAL A 10 12.34 -18.40 -14.76
C VAL A 10 11.40 -17.87 -13.68
N ALA A 11 10.16 -17.50 -14.02
CA ALA A 11 9.22 -16.89 -13.08
C ALA A 11 8.97 -17.77 -11.84
N SER A 12 8.87 -19.08 -12.01
CA SER A 12 8.71 -20.02 -10.89
C SER A 12 9.94 -20.03 -9.96
N ASP A 13 11.15 -19.94 -10.51
CA ASP A 13 12.39 -19.95 -9.71
C ASP A 13 12.55 -18.63 -8.95
N VAL A 14 12.19 -17.51 -9.58
CA VAL A 14 12.14 -16.20 -8.93
C VAL A 14 11.10 -16.20 -7.81
N HIS A 15 9.91 -16.74 -8.04
CA HIS A 15 8.88 -16.91 -7.02
C HIS A 15 9.38 -17.74 -5.84
N CYS A 16 9.97 -18.92 -6.09
CA CYS A 16 10.57 -19.74 -5.04
C CYS A 16 11.63 -18.97 -4.24
N THR A 17 12.52 -18.22 -4.91
CA THR A 17 13.54 -17.41 -4.26
C THR A 17 12.94 -16.30 -3.38
N LEU A 18 11.89 -15.63 -3.86
CA LEU A 18 11.17 -14.63 -3.08
C LEU A 18 10.52 -15.25 -1.84
N ARG A 19 9.91 -16.44 -1.97
CA ARG A 19 9.34 -17.21 -0.85
C ARG A 19 10.41 -17.59 0.18
N GLU A 20 11.58 -18.07 -0.26
CA GLU A 20 12.68 -18.38 0.66
C GLU A 20 13.21 -17.16 1.42
N LYS A 21 13.27 -16.00 0.76
CA LYS A 21 13.65 -14.74 1.40
C LYS A 21 12.60 -14.23 2.37
N GLU A 22 11.30 -14.42 2.06
CA GLU A 22 10.20 -14.00 2.93
C GLU A 22 10.27 -14.65 4.32
N LEU A 23 10.73 -15.91 4.38
CA LEU A 23 10.88 -16.67 5.64
C LEU A 23 12.00 -16.13 6.53
N LYS A 24 12.90 -15.31 5.97
CA LYS A 24 14.05 -14.70 6.67
C LYS A 24 13.79 -13.24 7.04
N LEU A 25 12.60 -12.71 6.74
CA LEU A 25 12.27 -11.33 7.08
C LEU A 25 12.27 -11.14 8.61
N PRO A 26 12.83 -10.04 9.12
CA PRO A 26 12.76 -9.73 10.53
C PRO A 26 11.31 -9.54 10.98
N ALA A 27 11.00 -10.01 12.19
CA ALA A 27 9.68 -9.81 12.78
C ALA A 27 9.44 -8.32 13.10
N PHE A 28 8.31 -7.80 12.66
CA PHE A 28 7.83 -6.47 13.03
C PHE A 28 7.07 -6.57 14.36
N ARG A 29 7.52 -5.83 15.38
CA ARG A 29 6.98 -6.00 16.74
C ARG A 29 5.97 -4.93 17.15
N ALA A 30 5.87 -3.87 16.36
CA ALA A 30 4.91 -2.78 16.56
C ALA A 30 5.00 -2.10 17.95
N HIS A 31 6.20 -1.96 18.52
CA HIS A 31 6.39 -1.36 19.85
C HIS A 31 6.55 0.15 19.84
N SER A 32 6.87 0.73 18.68
CA SER A 32 7.18 2.15 18.60
C SER A 32 5.98 3.03 18.94
N PRO A 33 6.11 4.00 19.86
CA PRO A 33 5.04 4.96 20.13
C PRO A 33 4.71 5.82 18.89
N LEU A 34 5.64 5.92 17.93
CA LEU A 34 5.49 6.65 16.68
C LEU A 34 4.52 5.99 15.70
N LEU A 35 4.03 4.77 15.98
CA LEU A 35 3.02 4.11 15.16
C LEU A 35 1.69 4.86 15.13
N LYS A 36 1.42 5.71 16.13
CA LYS A 36 0.27 6.64 16.10
C LYS A 36 0.33 7.61 14.92
N SER A 37 1.54 7.98 14.48
CA SER A 37 1.78 8.85 13.33
C SER A 37 2.04 8.08 12.04
N ARG A 38 2.12 6.74 12.08
CA ARG A 38 2.45 5.90 10.92
C ARG A 38 1.53 6.17 9.74
N ARG A 39 0.21 6.17 9.96
CA ARG A 39 -0.78 6.34 8.88
C ARG A 39 -0.59 7.64 8.12
N PHE A 40 -0.32 8.72 8.84
CA PHE A 40 0.01 10.01 8.25
C PHE A 40 1.24 9.92 7.33
N PHE A 41 2.32 9.26 7.76
CA PHE A 41 3.51 9.11 6.90
C PHE A 41 3.27 8.15 5.74
N VAL A 42 2.52 7.07 5.93
CA VAL A 42 2.13 6.16 4.84
C VAL A 42 1.33 6.93 3.77
N ASP A 43 0.43 7.82 4.16
CA ASP A 43 -0.30 8.68 3.22
C ASP A 43 0.64 9.60 2.46
N ILE A 44 1.54 10.30 3.16
CA ILE A 44 2.55 11.16 2.52
C ILE A 44 3.40 10.38 1.51
N LEU A 45 3.87 9.19 1.88
CA LEU A 45 4.64 8.31 0.99
C LEU A 45 3.83 7.85 -0.21
N THR A 46 2.56 7.51 -0.03
CA THR A 46 1.64 7.09 -1.09
C THR A 46 1.38 8.23 -2.08
N LEU A 47 1.13 9.44 -1.57
CA LEU A 47 0.97 10.66 -2.37
C LEU A 47 2.25 11.00 -3.16
N LEU A 48 3.41 11.00 -2.52
CA LEU A 48 4.70 11.27 -3.20
C LEU A 48 5.02 10.21 -4.26
N SER A 49 4.83 8.94 -3.92
CA SER A 49 5.02 7.82 -4.84
C SER A 49 4.12 7.93 -6.07
N SER A 50 2.85 8.30 -5.87
CA SER A 50 1.88 8.48 -6.96
C SER A 50 2.23 9.67 -7.84
N HIS A 51 2.60 10.80 -7.24
CA HIS A 51 3.06 11.98 -7.96
C HIS A 51 4.31 11.69 -8.81
N CYS A 52 5.21 10.84 -8.32
CA CYS A 52 6.41 10.43 -9.03
C CYS A 52 6.22 9.19 -9.91
N GLN A 53 5.01 8.60 -9.95
CA GLN A 53 4.68 7.40 -10.71
C GLN A 53 5.59 6.19 -10.41
N LEU A 54 5.99 6.03 -9.16
CA LEU A 54 6.84 4.92 -8.73
C LEU A 54 6.09 3.58 -8.76
N CYS A 55 6.84 2.51 -8.99
CA CYS A 55 6.26 1.16 -8.98
C CYS A 55 5.73 0.77 -7.57
N PRO A 56 4.74 -0.14 -7.49
CA PRO A 56 4.22 -0.62 -6.20
C PRO A 56 5.31 -1.24 -5.31
N ALA A 57 6.29 -1.94 -5.88
CA ALA A 57 7.39 -2.53 -5.13
C ALA A 57 8.22 -1.47 -4.37
N ALA A 58 8.56 -0.36 -5.02
CA ALA A 58 9.26 0.76 -4.38
C ALA A 58 8.45 1.37 -3.23
N ARG A 59 7.13 1.56 -3.42
CA ARG A 59 6.24 2.09 -2.37
C ARG A 59 6.17 1.16 -1.16
N HIS A 60 5.96 -0.13 -1.41
CA HIS A 60 5.88 -1.12 -0.33
C HIS A 60 7.21 -1.27 0.41
N LEU A 61 8.33 -1.27 -0.31
CA LEU A 61 9.65 -1.30 0.30
C LEU A 61 9.89 -0.04 1.13
N ALA A 62 9.50 1.14 0.66
CA ALA A 62 9.63 2.38 1.43
C ALA A 62 8.88 2.32 2.77
N VAL A 63 7.64 1.85 2.76
CA VAL A 63 6.83 1.67 3.98
C VAL A 63 7.43 0.59 4.89
N TYR A 64 7.91 -0.52 4.32
CA TYR A 64 8.62 -1.56 5.07
C TYR A 64 9.85 -1.01 5.80
N LEU A 65 10.69 -0.26 5.09
CA LEU A 65 11.89 0.35 5.66
C LEU A 65 11.54 1.35 6.76
N LEU A 66 10.52 2.20 6.54
CA LEU A 66 10.03 3.13 7.54
C LEU A 66 9.57 2.39 8.80
N ASP A 67 8.65 1.44 8.67
CA ASP A 67 8.06 0.72 9.81
C ASP A 67 9.15 0.02 10.65
N HIS A 68 10.03 -0.76 10.02
CA HIS A 68 11.10 -1.47 10.72
C HIS A 68 12.19 -0.55 11.27
N PHE A 69 12.36 0.64 10.71
CA PHE A 69 13.25 1.65 11.29
C PHE A 69 12.61 2.26 12.55
N LEU A 70 11.33 2.63 12.49
CA LEU A 70 10.60 3.19 13.63
C LEU A 70 10.48 2.20 14.80
N ASP A 71 10.38 0.90 14.53
CA ASP A 71 10.30 -0.14 15.56
C ASP A 71 11.62 -0.36 16.31
N ARG A 72 12.76 0.02 15.70
CA ARG A 72 14.11 -0.21 16.25
C ARG A 72 14.77 1.04 16.81
N TYR A 73 14.43 2.21 16.27
CA TYR A 73 15.10 3.48 16.60
C TYR A 73 14.09 4.49 17.12
N ASN A 74 14.52 5.25 18.14
CA ASN A 74 13.73 6.35 18.65
C ASN A 74 14.01 7.63 17.82
N ILE A 75 12.96 8.25 17.30
CA ILE A 75 13.05 9.52 16.56
C ILE A 75 12.44 10.62 17.42
N ILE A 76 13.25 11.64 17.70
CA ILE A 76 12.91 12.66 18.69
C ILE A 76 12.12 13.82 18.07
N THR A 77 12.34 14.12 16.79
CA THR A 77 11.75 15.29 16.14
C THR A 77 10.92 14.94 14.91
N SER A 78 9.85 15.70 14.67
CA SER A 78 9.01 15.57 13.48
C SER A 78 9.82 15.76 12.19
N LYS A 79 10.73 16.73 12.14
CA LYS A 79 11.62 16.97 11.00
C LYS A 79 12.47 15.74 10.66
N GLN A 80 13.06 15.08 11.66
CA GLN A 80 13.82 13.84 11.43
C GLN A 80 12.92 12.73 10.90
N LEU A 81 11.68 12.62 11.40
CA LEU A 81 10.74 11.61 10.94
C LEU A 81 10.34 11.80 9.47
N TYR A 82 10.10 13.04 9.03
CA TYR A 82 9.93 13.37 7.61
C TYR A 82 11.17 13.03 6.79
N ALA A 83 12.36 13.38 7.28
CA ALA A 83 13.61 13.07 6.59
C ALA A 83 13.79 11.55 6.41
N VAL A 84 13.52 10.76 7.45
CA VAL A 84 13.54 9.29 7.39
C VAL A 84 12.52 8.77 6.39
N ALA A 85 11.25 9.18 6.47
CA ALA A 85 10.21 8.72 5.56
C ALA A 85 10.56 9.01 4.09
N VAL A 86 10.92 10.25 3.77
CA VAL A 86 11.29 10.65 2.40
C VAL A 86 12.55 9.91 1.92
N SER A 87 13.53 9.69 2.82
CA SER A 87 14.73 8.93 2.49
C SER A 87 14.44 7.45 2.25
N CYS A 88 13.51 6.84 2.99
CA CYS A 88 13.05 5.47 2.71
C CYS A 88 12.45 5.36 1.30
N LEU A 89 11.66 6.35 0.87
CA LEU A 89 11.08 6.37 -0.47
C LEU A 89 12.13 6.51 -1.57
N LEU A 90 13.05 7.46 -1.41
CA LEU A 90 14.12 7.66 -2.38
C LEU A 90 15.05 6.45 -2.45
N LEU A 91 15.42 5.88 -1.30
CA LEU A 91 16.24 4.67 -1.23
C LEU A 91 15.55 3.47 -1.90
N ALA A 92 14.27 3.25 -1.60
CA ALA A 92 13.49 2.18 -2.21
C ALA A 92 13.31 2.38 -3.72
N SER A 93 13.08 3.62 -4.18
CA SER A 93 12.97 3.90 -5.62
C SER A 93 14.27 3.62 -6.38
N LYS A 94 15.43 3.96 -5.80
CA LYS A 94 16.74 3.61 -6.37
C LYS A 94 16.99 2.10 -6.45
N PHE A 95 16.33 1.32 -5.59
CA PHE A 95 16.52 -0.13 -5.52
C PHE A 95 15.54 -0.89 -6.42
N GLU A 96 14.26 -0.53 -6.40
CA GLU A 96 13.18 -1.26 -7.08
C GLU A 96 12.84 -0.71 -8.46
N ASP A 97 13.15 0.56 -8.71
CA ASP A 97 12.71 1.26 -9.89
C ASP A 97 13.81 1.43 -10.93
N ARG A 98 13.40 1.70 -12.16
CA ARG A 98 14.32 2.02 -13.26
C ARG A 98 14.95 3.37 -12.99
N GLU A 99 16.21 3.52 -13.37
CA GLU A 99 16.97 4.75 -13.15
C GLU A 99 16.26 6.01 -13.67
N ASP A 100 15.55 5.92 -14.80
CA ASP A 100 14.79 7.03 -15.38
C ASP A 100 13.53 7.43 -14.59
N ARG A 101 13.05 6.55 -13.69
CA ARG A 101 11.88 6.80 -12.82
C ARG A 101 12.27 7.19 -11.40
N VAL A 102 13.57 7.12 -11.04
CA VAL A 102 14.04 7.52 -9.71
C VAL A 102 13.87 9.05 -9.54
N PRO A 103 13.12 9.53 -8.54
CA PRO A 103 12.86 10.95 -8.38
C PRO A 103 14.11 11.68 -7.90
N LYS A 104 14.34 12.88 -8.44
CA LYS A 104 15.39 13.77 -7.94
C LYS A 104 14.94 14.44 -6.64
N LEU A 105 15.89 14.76 -5.76
CA LEU A 105 15.60 15.49 -4.51
C LEU A 105 14.85 16.81 -4.76
N GLU A 106 15.23 17.54 -5.79
CA GLU A 106 14.57 18.80 -6.18
C GLU A 106 13.10 18.59 -6.56
N GLN A 107 12.78 17.49 -7.27
CA GLN A 107 11.42 17.12 -7.62
C GLN A 107 10.59 16.75 -6.39
N ILE A 108 11.18 16.05 -5.42
CA ILE A 108 10.52 15.73 -4.16
C ILE A 108 10.23 17.00 -3.35
N ASN A 109 11.22 17.88 -3.20
CA ASN A 109 11.09 19.12 -2.43
C ASN A 109 10.14 20.14 -3.07
N SER A 110 9.98 20.13 -4.41
CA SER A 110 9.05 21.02 -5.10
C SER A 110 7.59 20.59 -5.00
N THR A 111 7.32 19.39 -4.49
CA THR A 111 5.93 18.92 -4.33
C THR A 111 5.15 19.77 -3.32
N ARG A 112 3.88 20.04 -3.65
CA ARG A 112 2.94 20.69 -2.72
C ARG A 112 2.75 19.89 -1.43
N ILE A 113 2.95 18.57 -1.51
CA ILE A 113 2.80 17.63 -0.40
C ILE A 113 3.74 18.02 0.74
N LEU A 114 5.06 18.15 0.47
CA LEU A 114 6.03 18.51 1.50
C LEU A 114 6.02 20.01 1.85
N SER A 115 5.82 20.88 0.86
CA SER A 115 5.77 22.32 1.13
C SER A 115 4.59 22.72 2.02
N SER A 116 3.45 22.02 1.93
CA SER A 116 2.32 22.20 2.85
C SER A 116 2.66 21.88 4.31
N GLN A 117 3.67 21.04 4.53
CA GLN A 117 4.16 20.65 5.85
C GLN A 117 5.35 21.51 6.31
N ASN A 118 5.68 22.58 5.56
CA ASN A 118 6.87 23.41 5.78
C ASN A 118 8.17 22.60 5.89
N PHE A 119 8.25 21.49 5.15
CA PHE A 119 9.38 20.59 5.16
C PHE A 119 10.13 20.63 3.83
N ALA A 120 11.46 20.71 3.90
CA ALA A 120 12.35 20.55 2.77
C ALA A 120 13.56 19.72 3.23
N LEU A 121 13.95 18.74 2.42
CA LEU A 121 15.07 17.85 2.71
C LEU A 121 16.33 18.36 2.01
N THR A 122 17.39 18.66 2.75
CA THR A 122 18.67 19.05 2.13
C THR A 122 19.41 17.83 1.61
N LYS A 123 20.31 18.03 0.62
CA LYS A 123 21.15 16.94 0.09
C LYS A 123 22.01 16.28 1.18
N LYS A 124 22.53 17.07 2.13
CA LYS A 124 23.33 16.57 3.25
C LYS A 124 22.50 15.67 4.16
N GLU A 125 21.30 16.12 4.53
CA GLU A 125 20.38 15.34 5.37
C GLU A 125 19.92 14.05 4.67
N LEU A 126 19.63 14.11 3.37
CA LEU A 126 19.28 12.93 2.58
C LEU A 126 20.41 11.90 2.62
N LEU A 127 21.64 12.30 2.27
CA LEU A 127 22.78 11.38 2.23
C LEU A 127 23.08 10.77 3.60
N SER A 128 23.03 11.56 4.67
CA SER A 128 23.24 11.04 6.03
C SER A 128 22.15 10.05 6.44
N THR A 129 20.89 10.32 6.07
CA THR A 129 19.75 9.48 6.45
C THR A 129 19.72 8.20 5.64
N GLU A 130 20.02 8.24 4.34
CA GLU A 130 20.13 7.04 3.50
C GLU A 130 21.26 6.12 3.97
N LEU A 131 22.42 6.67 4.36
CA LEU A 131 23.50 5.87 4.92
C LEU A 131 23.08 5.20 6.22
N LEU A 132 22.44 5.94 7.13
CA LEU A 132 21.91 5.39 8.38
C LEU A 132 20.89 4.27 8.13
N LEU A 133 19.99 4.44 7.14
CA LEU A 133 19.04 3.41 6.74
C LEU A 133 19.77 2.17 6.20
N LEU A 134 20.72 2.34 5.29
CA LEU A 134 21.51 1.24 4.74
C LEU A 134 22.24 0.47 5.84
N GLU A 135 22.87 1.15 6.79
CA GLU A 135 23.50 0.52 7.95
C GLU A 135 22.49 -0.22 8.84
N ALA A 136 21.34 0.39 9.12
CA ALA A 136 20.26 -0.21 9.91
C ALA A 136 19.71 -1.50 9.27
N PHE A 137 19.76 -1.62 7.95
CA PHE A 137 19.36 -2.83 7.21
C PHE A 137 20.55 -3.68 6.75
N SER A 138 21.77 -3.42 7.27
CA SER A 138 22.99 -4.16 6.92
C SER A 138 23.21 -4.25 5.41
N TRP A 139 22.88 -3.16 4.70
CA TRP A 139 22.94 -3.04 3.24
C TRP A 139 22.09 -4.04 2.47
N ASN A 140 21.18 -4.77 3.14
CA ASN A 140 20.28 -5.72 2.52
C ASN A 140 18.89 -5.10 2.31
N LEU A 141 18.65 -4.60 1.10
CA LEU A 141 17.34 -4.11 0.66
C LEU A 141 16.53 -5.15 -0.13
N CYS A 142 17.05 -6.37 -0.31
CA CYS A 142 16.35 -7.47 -0.97
C CYS A 142 15.24 -8.06 -0.07
N LEU A 143 14.25 -7.25 0.26
CA LEU A 143 13.22 -7.51 1.26
C LEU A 143 11.88 -7.72 0.54
N PRO A 144 11.45 -8.97 0.28
CA PRO A 144 10.23 -9.22 -0.46
C PRO A 144 9.01 -8.64 0.27
N THR A 145 8.19 -7.91 -0.46
CA THR A 145 6.94 -7.29 -0.01
C THR A 145 5.76 -7.88 -0.77
N PRO A 146 4.50 -7.69 -0.34
CA PRO A 146 3.35 -8.23 -1.08
C PRO A 146 3.30 -7.80 -2.55
N ALA A 147 3.77 -6.59 -2.86
CA ALA A 147 3.87 -6.08 -4.23
C ALA A 147 4.72 -6.96 -5.14
N HIS A 148 5.75 -7.63 -4.60
CA HIS A 148 6.61 -8.53 -5.37
C HIS A 148 5.92 -9.82 -5.79
N PHE A 149 4.80 -10.20 -5.19
CA PHE A 149 4.11 -11.46 -5.50
C PHE A 149 2.84 -11.23 -6.34
N LEU A 150 2.27 -10.03 -6.29
CA LEU A 150 0.92 -9.76 -6.80
C LEU A 150 0.76 -10.08 -8.28
N ASP A 151 1.62 -9.51 -9.14
CA ASP A 151 1.50 -9.67 -10.59
C ASP A 151 1.72 -11.13 -11.04
N TYR A 152 2.58 -11.88 -10.35
CA TYR A 152 2.75 -13.31 -10.59
C TYR A 152 1.47 -14.09 -10.29
N TYR A 153 0.76 -13.77 -9.21
CA TYR A 153 -0.53 -14.40 -8.90
C TYR A 153 -1.65 -13.95 -9.84
N LEU A 154 -1.58 -12.72 -10.35
CA LEU A 154 -2.51 -12.20 -11.34
C LEU A 154 -2.46 -12.95 -12.69
N LEU A 155 -1.41 -13.72 -12.97
CA LEU A 155 -1.34 -14.55 -14.18
C LEU A 155 -2.39 -15.67 -14.19
N ALA A 156 -2.73 -16.23 -13.02
CA ALA A 156 -3.71 -17.30 -12.87
C ALA A 156 -5.04 -16.83 -12.26
N SER A 157 -5.24 -15.51 -12.14
CA SER A 157 -6.35 -14.93 -11.37
C SER A 157 -7.69 -14.93 -12.06
N VAL A 158 -7.77 -15.20 -13.38
CA VAL A 158 -9.02 -15.34 -14.13
C VAL A 158 -8.96 -16.63 -14.92
N SER A 159 -10.03 -17.43 -14.84
CA SER A 159 -10.18 -18.67 -15.58
C SER A 159 -11.32 -18.57 -16.58
N GLN A 160 -11.19 -19.25 -17.73
CA GLN A 160 -12.32 -19.41 -18.66
C GLN A 160 -13.50 -20.16 -18.02
N LYS A 161 -13.25 -20.92 -16.96
CA LYS A 161 -14.27 -21.68 -16.21
C LYS A 161 -14.91 -20.87 -15.09
N ASP A 162 -14.60 -19.58 -14.96
CA ASP A 162 -15.15 -18.74 -13.91
C ASP A 162 -16.66 -18.53 -14.12
N HIS A 163 -17.44 -18.95 -13.13
CA HIS A 163 -18.85 -18.65 -13.08
C HIS A 163 -19.05 -17.22 -12.58
N HIS A 164 -19.78 -16.43 -13.35
CA HIS A 164 -20.17 -15.07 -12.96
C HIS A 164 -21.55 -15.14 -12.31
N CYS A 165 -21.70 -14.55 -11.13
CA CYS A 165 -23.01 -14.28 -10.54
C CYS A 165 -23.84 -13.40 -11.51
N HIS A 166 -25.17 -13.57 -11.48
CA HIS A 166 -26.17 -13.04 -12.43
C HIS A 166 -26.19 -11.51 -12.65
N SER A 167 -25.33 -10.74 -11.99
CA SER A 167 -25.27 -9.28 -12.02
C SER A 167 -24.10 -8.70 -12.81
N TRP A 168 -23.05 -9.48 -13.14
CA TRP A 168 -21.90 -8.98 -13.89
C TRP A 168 -22.15 -9.09 -15.40
N PRO A 169 -21.93 -8.03 -16.20
CA PRO A 169 -22.05 -8.10 -17.65
C PRO A 169 -21.07 -9.14 -18.21
N THR A 170 -21.55 -10.35 -18.45
CA THR A 170 -20.75 -11.45 -18.98
C THR A 170 -20.51 -11.18 -20.45
N THR A 171 -19.25 -11.00 -20.87
CA THR A 171 -18.71 -11.49 -22.17
C THR A 171 -17.26 -11.10 -22.49
N CYS A 172 -16.50 -10.41 -21.63
CA CYS A 172 -15.10 -10.09 -21.95
C CYS A 172 -14.12 -10.51 -20.84
N PRO A 173 -13.46 -11.68 -20.97
CA PRO A 173 -12.40 -12.12 -20.06
C PRO A 173 -11.27 -11.09 -19.88
N ARG A 174 -10.99 -10.29 -20.92
CA ARG A 174 -10.00 -9.21 -20.84
C ARG A 174 -10.43 -8.13 -19.84
N LYS A 175 -11.68 -7.65 -19.93
CA LYS A 175 -12.22 -6.66 -18.98
C LYS A 175 -12.27 -7.22 -17.56
N THR A 176 -12.67 -8.48 -17.37
CA THR A 176 -12.64 -9.11 -16.05
C THR A 176 -11.22 -9.14 -15.48
N LYS A 177 -10.21 -9.46 -16.30
CA LYS A 177 -8.80 -9.45 -15.89
C LYS A 177 -8.31 -8.04 -15.52
N GLU A 178 -8.69 -7.04 -16.30
CA GLU A 178 -8.37 -5.62 -16.03
C GLU A 178 -8.99 -5.17 -14.70
N CYS A 179 -10.30 -5.37 -14.50
CA CYS A 179 -10.97 -5.03 -13.24
C CYS A 179 -10.37 -5.78 -12.05
N LEU A 180 -10.04 -7.06 -12.21
CA LEU A 180 -9.41 -7.84 -11.14
C LEU A 180 -8.05 -7.27 -10.79
N LYS A 181 -7.23 -6.92 -11.80
CA LYS A 181 -5.95 -6.27 -11.59
C LYS A 181 -6.10 -4.96 -10.81
N GLU A 182 -7.08 -4.13 -11.16
CA GLU A 182 -7.37 -2.86 -10.46
C GLU A 182 -7.75 -3.11 -8.99
N TYR A 183 -8.70 -4.03 -8.73
CA TYR A 183 -9.07 -4.39 -7.36
C TYR A 183 -7.90 -4.95 -6.56
N ALA A 184 -7.06 -5.78 -7.18
CA ALA A 184 -5.94 -6.42 -6.51
C ALA A 184 -4.87 -5.39 -6.11
N HIS A 185 -4.58 -4.43 -6.98
CA HIS A 185 -3.69 -3.30 -6.67
C HIS A 185 -4.31 -2.36 -5.65
N TYR A 186 -5.62 -2.11 -5.71
CA TYR A 186 -6.31 -1.35 -4.68
C TYR A 186 -6.18 -2.02 -3.29
N PHE A 187 -6.45 -3.32 -3.19
CA PHE A 187 -6.27 -4.05 -1.93
C PHE A 187 -4.82 -4.06 -1.48
N LEU A 188 -3.88 -4.11 -2.41
CA LEU A 188 -2.46 -3.99 -2.11
C LEU A 188 -2.16 -2.64 -1.44
N GLU A 189 -2.70 -1.52 -1.92
CA GLU A 189 -2.57 -0.21 -1.24
C GLU A 189 -3.26 -0.18 0.13
N VAL A 190 -4.41 -0.83 0.28
CA VAL A 190 -5.10 -0.97 1.58
C VAL A 190 -4.19 -1.66 2.60
N THR A 191 -3.36 -2.63 2.18
CA THR A 191 -2.45 -3.33 3.10
C THR A 191 -1.36 -2.44 3.70
N LEU A 192 -1.01 -1.32 3.05
CA LEU A 192 -0.04 -0.37 3.59
C LEU A 192 -0.60 0.44 4.76
N GLN A 193 -1.90 0.68 4.76
CA GLN A 193 -2.57 1.58 5.70
C GLN A 193 -2.58 1.06 7.14
N ASP A 194 -2.50 -0.25 7.32
CA ASP A 194 -2.53 -0.88 8.63
C ASP A 194 -1.40 -1.90 8.79
N HIS A 195 -0.68 -1.83 9.91
CA HIS A 195 0.44 -2.74 10.18
C HIS A 195 -0.03 -4.13 10.61
N ILE A 196 -1.33 -4.38 10.78
CA ILE A 196 -1.88 -5.72 11.04
C ILE A 196 -1.44 -6.74 9.97
N PHE A 197 -1.20 -6.30 8.73
CA PHE A 197 -0.80 -7.17 7.64
C PHE A 197 0.60 -7.77 7.81
N TYR A 198 1.45 -7.24 8.71
CA TYR A 198 2.72 -7.88 9.10
C TYR A 198 2.52 -9.20 9.87
N LYS A 199 1.30 -9.51 10.32
CA LYS A 199 0.98 -10.82 10.92
C LYS A 199 0.96 -11.95 9.88
N PHE A 200 0.95 -11.61 8.59
CA PHE A 200 0.92 -12.55 7.48
C PHE A 200 2.22 -12.48 6.67
N GLN A 201 2.57 -13.58 6.00
CA GLN A 201 3.67 -13.57 5.04
C GLN A 201 3.32 -12.67 3.85
N PRO A 202 4.29 -11.95 3.26
CA PRO A 202 4.05 -11.09 2.11
C PRO A 202 3.32 -11.79 0.94
N SER A 203 3.68 -13.03 0.65
CA SER A 203 3.02 -13.83 -0.39
C SER A 203 1.57 -14.21 -0.03
N VAL A 204 1.25 -14.43 1.25
CA VAL A 204 -0.14 -14.65 1.72
C VAL A 204 -0.96 -13.38 1.51
N VAL A 205 -0.41 -12.22 1.87
CA VAL A 205 -1.10 -10.93 1.69
C VAL A 205 -1.42 -10.69 0.21
N ALA A 206 -0.44 -10.89 -0.69
CA ALA A 206 -0.65 -10.73 -2.13
C ALA A 206 -1.70 -11.71 -2.69
N ALA A 207 -1.66 -12.98 -2.27
CA ALA A 207 -2.66 -13.98 -2.65
C ALA A 207 -4.06 -13.60 -2.11
N ALA A 208 -4.14 -13.08 -0.89
CA ALA A 208 -5.38 -12.59 -0.30
C ALA A 208 -5.95 -11.37 -1.04
N CYS A 209 -5.11 -10.44 -1.54
CA CYS A 209 -5.56 -9.34 -2.40
C CYS A 209 -6.25 -9.87 -3.67
N VAL A 210 -5.69 -10.92 -4.30
CA VAL A 210 -6.33 -11.58 -5.46
C VAL A 210 -7.64 -12.26 -5.07
N GLY A 211 -7.67 -12.99 -3.95
CA GLY A 211 -8.87 -13.65 -3.44
C GLY A 211 -10.00 -12.67 -3.12
N ALA A 212 -9.70 -11.59 -2.39
CA ALA A 212 -10.64 -10.52 -2.08
C ALA A 212 -11.18 -9.85 -3.36
N SER A 213 -10.32 -9.62 -4.35
CA SER A 213 -10.72 -9.08 -5.65
C SER A 213 -11.72 -9.99 -6.38
N ARG A 214 -11.47 -11.31 -6.38
CA ARG A 214 -12.40 -12.30 -6.97
C ARG A 214 -13.75 -12.32 -6.25
N ILE A 215 -13.76 -12.13 -4.93
CA ILE A 215 -15.01 -12.03 -4.14
C ILE A 215 -15.77 -10.75 -4.50
N CYS A 216 -15.10 -9.58 -4.56
CA CYS A 216 -15.73 -8.32 -4.96
C CYS A 216 -16.32 -8.38 -6.37
N LEU A 217 -15.67 -9.09 -7.29
CA LEU A 217 -16.14 -9.33 -8.65
C LEU A 217 -17.11 -10.52 -8.78
N GLN A 218 -17.47 -11.17 -7.67
CA GLN A 218 -18.40 -12.29 -7.61
C GLN A 218 -18.02 -13.46 -8.55
N LEU A 219 -16.72 -13.72 -8.65
CA LEU A 219 -16.16 -14.83 -9.45
C LEU A 219 -16.12 -16.11 -8.63
N SER A 220 -16.70 -17.19 -9.16
CA SER A 220 -16.70 -18.50 -8.52
C SER A 220 -15.91 -19.54 -9.34
N PRO A 221 -15.04 -20.35 -8.69
CA PRO A 221 -14.72 -20.34 -7.26
C PRO A 221 -13.82 -19.15 -6.87
N TYR A 222 -13.94 -18.65 -5.62
CA TYR A 222 -13.14 -17.51 -5.15
C TYR A 222 -11.63 -17.79 -5.15
N TRP A 223 -11.24 -19.05 -4.98
CA TRP A 223 -9.86 -19.52 -5.12
C TRP A 223 -9.80 -20.73 -6.05
N THR A 224 -9.16 -20.56 -7.21
CA THR A 224 -9.13 -21.58 -8.27
C THR A 224 -8.01 -22.59 -8.03
N ARG A 225 -8.08 -23.74 -8.72
CA ARG A 225 -6.99 -24.73 -8.71
C ARG A 225 -5.71 -24.18 -9.34
N ASP A 226 -5.81 -23.28 -10.30
CA ASP A 226 -4.65 -22.65 -10.94
C ASP A 226 -3.94 -21.71 -9.95
N LEU A 227 -4.70 -20.89 -9.21
CA LEU A 227 -4.17 -20.06 -8.12
C LEU A 227 -3.53 -20.90 -7.02
N GLN A 228 -4.19 -21.99 -6.61
CA GLN A 228 -3.62 -22.93 -5.63
C GLN A 228 -2.31 -23.54 -6.13
N ARG A 229 -2.22 -23.89 -7.42
CA ARG A 229 -1.01 -24.51 -8.02
C ARG A 229 0.18 -23.55 -8.05
N ILE A 230 -0.02 -22.28 -8.41
CA ILE A 230 1.09 -21.32 -8.54
C ILE A 230 1.53 -20.71 -7.20
N SER A 231 0.64 -20.69 -6.20
CA SER A 231 0.90 -20.06 -4.90
C SER A 231 1.21 -21.07 -3.79
N ASN A 232 0.80 -22.33 -3.96
CA ASN A 232 0.76 -23.37 -2.93
C ASN A 232 -0.14 -23.04 -1.72
N TYR A 233 -1.07 -22.10 -1.85
CA TYR A 233 -2.04 -21.78 -0.81
C TYR A 233 -3.42 -22.35 -1.12
N SER A 234 -4.08 -22.93 -0.10
CA SER A 234 -5.52 -23.24 -0.13
C SER A 234 -6.30 -22.00 0.32
N LEU A 235 -7.63 -22.01 0.14
CA LEU A 235 -8.48 -20.94 0.65
C LEU A 235 -8.39 -20.80 2.18
N GLU A 236 -8.20 -21.90 2.90
CA GLU A 236 -8.06 -21.93 4.37
C GLU A 236 -6.81 -21.17 4.84
N HIS A 237 -5.71 -21.21 4.09
CA HIS A 237 -4.51 -20.43 4.40
C HIS A 237 -4.73 -18.91 4.23
N LEU A 238 -5.70 -18.50 3.43
CA LEU A 238 -5.91 -17.12 3.02
C LEU A 238 -7.11 -16.45 3.71
N SER A 239 -8.06 -17.25 4.21
CA SER A 239 -9.38 -16.78 4.68
C SER A 239 -9.30 -15.61 5.64
N THR A 240 -8.46 -15.70 6.67
CA THR A 240 -8.29 -14.63 7.67
C THR A 240 -7.81 -13.31 7.04
N CYS A 241 -6.82 -13.38 6.16
CA CYS A 241 -6.28 -12.17 5.52
C CYS A 241 -7.30 -11.57 4.53
N ILE A 242 -8.05 -12.42 3.81
CA ILE A 242 -9.13 -11.99 2.92
C ILE A 242 -10.24 -11.29 3.72
N GLU A 243 -10.66 -11.86 4.85
CA GLU A 243 -11.70 -11.28 5.70
C GLU A 243 -11.29 -9.90 6.24
N ILE A 244 -10.05 -9.75 6.70
CA ILE A 244 -9.52 -8.45 7.16
C ILE A 244 -9.55 -7.42 6.02
N LEU A 245 -9.13 -7.80 4.81
CA LEU A 245 -9.18 -6.92 3.63
C LEU A 245 -10.60 -6.49 3.29
N LEU A 246 -11.55 -7.41 3.30
CA LEU A 246 -12.96 -7.11 3.01
C LEU A 246 -13.59 -6.22 4.08
N VAL A 247 -13.26 -6.43 5.36
CA VAL A 247 -13.69 -5.55 6.46
C VAL A 247 -13.11 -4.13 6.27
N ALA A 248 -11.83 -4.01 5.90
CA ALA A 248 -11.23 -2.72 5.61
C ALA A 248 -11.94 -2.03 4.42
N TYR A 249 -12.23 -2.76 3.35
CA TYR A 249 -12.94 -2.26 2.18
C TYR A 249 -14.35 -1.76 2.50
N ASP A 250 -15.14 -2.54 3.23
CA ASP A 250 -16.49 -2.16 3.63
C ASP A 250 -16.52 -0.86 4.45
N ASN A 251 -15.51 -0.67 5.31
CA ASN A 251 -15.40 0.54 6.12
C ASN A 251 -15.07 1.77 5.25
N VAL A 252 -14.15 1.64 4.29
CA VAL A 252 -13.85 2.71 3.33
C VAL A 252 -15.08 3.05 2.48
N LEU A 253 -15.83 2.04 2.03
CA LEU A 253 -17.04 2.24 1.24
C LEU A 253 -18.12 2.99 2.05
N LYS A 254 -18.32 2.62 3.32
CA LYS A 254 -19.25 3.32 4.22
C LYS A 254 -18.85 4.79 4.42
N ASP A 255 -17.57 5.06 4.58
CA ASP A 255 -17.07 6.42 4.77
C ASP A 255 -17.27 7.27 3.52
N ALA A 256 -16.99 6.71 2.33
CA ALA A 256 -17.24 7.38 1.06
C ALA A 256 -18.74 7.70 0.85
N VAL A 257 -19.63 6.78 1.21
CA VAL A 257 -21.09 6.98 1.13
C VAL A 257 -21.54 8.06 2.12
N ALA A 258 -21.02 8.06 3.34
CA ALA A 258 -21.34 9.07 4.35
C ALA A 258 -20.90 10.49 3.91
N VAL A 259 -19.67 10.64 3.40
CA VAL A 259 -19.16 11.91 2.87
C VAL A 259 -20.00 12.40 1.69
N LYS A 260 -20.35 11.52 0.75
CA LYS A 260 -21.21 11.87 -0.39
C LYS A 260 -22.60 12.33 0.08
N SER A 261 -23.14 11.69 1.11
CA SER A 261 -24.45 12.04 1.67
C SER A 261 -24.42 13.40 2.39
N GLN A 262 -23.33 13.70 3.10
CA GLN A 262 -23.11 15.01 3.74
C GLN A 262 -22.88 16.13 2.72
N ALA A 263 -22.11 15.86 1.65
CA ALA A 263 -21.89 16.84 0.57
C ALA A 263 -23.19 17.21 -0.16
N LEU A 264 -24.10 16.24 -0.34
CA LEU A 264 -25.43 16.48 -0.91
C LEU A 264 -26.35 17.28 0.03
N ALA A 265 -26.14 17.20 1.35
CA ALA A 265 -26.93 17.94 2.35
C ALA A 265 -26.47 19.40 2.54
N MET A 266 -25.26 19.78 2.11
CA MET A 266 -24.73 21.15 2.26
C MET A 266 -25.00 22.07 1.05
N VAL A 267 -25.75 21.63 0.05
CA VAL A 267 -26.19 22.50 -1.07
C VAL A 267 -27.38 23.36 -0.61
N PRO A 268 -27.30 24.71 -0.61
CA PRO A 268 -28.45 25.57 -0.30
C PRO A 268 -29.53 25.39 -1.35
N GLY A 269 -30.76 25.10 -0.91
CA GLY A 269 -31.82 24.56 -1.74
C GLY A 269 -32.38 25.50 -2.83
N THR A 270 -32.87 24.87 -3.89
CA THR A 270 -34.12 25.27 -4.55
C THR A 270 -35.16 24.22 -4.20
N SER A 271 -36.23 24.63 -3.50
CA SER A 271 -37.38 23.77 -3.19
C SER A 271 -37.96 23.13 -4.45
N PRO A 272 -38.24 21.81 -4.47
CA PRO A 272 -39.28 21.27 -5.30
C PRO A 272 -40.60 21.20 -4.53
N ALA A 273 -41.68 21.59 -5.21
CA ALA A 273 -43.07 21.46 -4.78
C ALA A 273 -43.44 19.99 -4.46
N PRO A 274 -44.49 19.73 -3.64
CA PRO A 274 -44.81 18.40 -3.19
C PRO A 274 -45.43 17.61 -4.35
N THR A 275 -44.68 16.71 -4.96
CA THR A 275 -45.24 15.65 -5.80
C THR A 275 -45.05 14.35 -5.04
N GLN A 276 -46.13 13.86 -4.42
CA GLN A 276 -46.16 12.51 -3.87
C GLN A 276 -46.04 11.53 -5.04
N VAL A 277 -44.85 10.96 -5.22
CA VAL A 277 -44.66 9.76 -6.03
C VAL A 277 -44.36 8.64 -5.05
N LEU A 278 -45.31 7.73 -4.93
CA LEU A 278 -45.23 6.50 -4.15
C LEU A 278 -44.12 5.61 -4.72
N PHE A 279 -42.89 5.77 -4.23
CA PHE A 279 -41.80 4.84 -4.48
C PHE A 279 -41.89 3.71 -3.45
N GLN A 280 -42.44 2.57 -3.86
CA GLN A 280 -42.21 1.30 -3.17
C GLN A 280 -40.75 0.89 -3.42
N PRO A 281 -39.92 0.68 -2.39
CA PRO A 281 -38.61 0.06 -2.58
C PRO A 281 -38.78 -1.41 -2.99
N PRO A 282 -37.92 -1.97 -3.87
CA PRO A 282 -37.93 -3.39 -4.14
C PRO A 282 -37.60 -4.15 -2.84
N ALA A 283 -38.46 -5.12 -2.51
CA ALA A 283 -38.21 -6.02 -1.40
C ALA A 283 -36.95 -6.85 -1.70
N TYR A 284 -35.89 -6.64 -0.93
CA TYR A 284 -34.82 -7.64 -0.84
C TYR A 284 -35.42 -8.91 -0.22
N PRO A 285 -35.21 -10.11 -0.79
CA PRO A 285 -35.55 -11.32 -0.07
C PRO A 285 -34.68 -11.38 1.19
N THR A 286 -35.34 -11.33 2.34
CA THR A 286 -34.74 -11.62 3.64
C THR A 286 -34.16 -13.03 3.57
N LEU A 287 -32.83 -13.16 3.71
CA LEU A 287 -32.22 -14.44 4.00
C LEU A 287 -32.86 -14.97 5.29
N SER A 288 -33.63 -16.03 5.15
CA SER A 288 -34.16 -16.80 6.27
C SER A 288 -32.96 -17.36 7.04
N GLN A 289 -32.88 -17.03 8.33
CA GLN A 289 -31.96 -17.68 9.26
C GLN A 289 -32.16 -19.20 9.19
N PRO A 290 -31.12 -20.01 8.94
CA PRO A 290 -31.18 -21.42 9.29
C PRO A 290 -31.14 -21.54 10.81
N THR A 291 -32.08 -22.31 11.33
CA THR A 291 -32.15 -22.76 12.72
C THR A 291 -30.82 -23.44 13.13
N PRO A 292 -30.29 -23.21 14.34
CA PRO A 292 -29.03 -23.80 14.74
C PRO A 292 -29.24 -25.29 15.07
N MET A 293 -28.89 -26.19 14.14
CA MET A 293 -28.54 -27.55 14.53
C MET A 293 -27.13 -27.53 15.11
N ALA A 294 -27.04 -27.95 16.36
CA ALA A 294 -25.85 -27.96 17.19
C ALA A 294 -24.67 -28.65 16.49
N LEU A 295 -23.71 -27.85 16.04
CA LEU A 295 -22.32 -28.24 15.90
C LEU A 295 -21.53 -27.40 16.91
N ALA A 296 -20.84 -28.08 17.81
CA ALA A 296 -20.09 -27.51 18.91
C ALA A 296 -19.16 -26.37 18.45
N PRO A 297 -19.04 -25.26 19.19
CA PRO A 297 -18.20 -24.15 18.77
C PRO A 297 -16.73 -24.51 19.01
N PHE A 298 -16.01 -24.84 17.95
CA PHE A 298 -14.57 -24.59 17.92
C PHE A 298 -14.38 -23.10 17.68
N GLN A 299 -14.41 -22.31 18.76
CA GLN A 299 -13.87 -20.95 18.75
C GLN A 299 -12.36 -21.07 18.43
N THR A 300 -11.99 -20.66 17.23
CA THR A 300 -10.60 -20.66 16.78
C THR A 300 -10.05 -19.23 16.85
N PRO A 301 -8.74 -19.04 17.09
CA PRO A 301 -8.09 -17.72 17.21
C PRO A 301 -8.23 -16.82 15.97
N VAL A 302 -8.74 -17.35 14.86
CA VAL A 302 -8.99 -16.65 13.60
C VAL A 302 -10.14 -15.66 13.73
N GLN A 303 -11.25 -16.07 14.36
CA GLN A 303 -12.44 -15.22 14.47
C GLN A 303 -12.21 -14.05 15.43
N ASP A 304 -11.37 -14.28 16.44
CA ASP A 304 -10.93 -13.25 17.40
C ASP A 304 -10.12 -12.13 16.72
N LEU A 305 -9.27 -12.45 15.73
CA LEU A 305 -8.48 -11.42 15.03
C LEU A 305 -9.33 -10.50 14.16
N CYS A 306 -10.29 -11.05 13.41
CA CYS A 306 -11.21 -10.28 12.56
C CYS A 306 -12.14 -9.39 13.40
N LEU A 307 -12.63 -9.91 14.54
CA LEU A 307 -13.43 -9.14 15.48
C LEU A 307 -12.60 -8.03 16.14
N ALA A 308 -11.41 -8.35 16.64
CA ALA A 308 -10.51 -7.35 17.22
C ALA A 308 -10.12 -6.25 16.21
N TYR A 309 -9.92 -6.62 14.94
CA TYR A 309 -9.65 -5.64 13.88
C TYR A 309 -10.85 -4.72 13.64
N ARG A 310 -12.06 -5.28 13.58
CA ARG A 310 -13.30 -4.50 13.44
C ARG A 310 -13.48 -3.51 14.59
N ASP A 311 -13.23 -3.95 15.83
CA ASP A 311 -13.33 -3.10 17.02
C ASP A 311 -12.27 -2.00 17.00
N SER A 312 -11.03 -2.31 16.59
CA SER A 312 -9.96 -1.33 16.43
C SER A 312 -10.30 -0.25 15.40
N LEU A 313 -10.95 -0.61 14.28
CA LEU A 313 -11.37 0.38 13.29
C LEU A 313 -12.48 1.31 13.81
N GLN A 314 -13.30 0.85 14.76
CA GLN A 314 -14.35 1.67 15.39
C GLN A 314 -13.78 2.63 16.45
N THR A 315 -12.81 2.20 17.26
CA THR A 315 -12.19 3.06 18.30
C THR A 315 -11.44 4.24 17.69
N HIS A 316 -10.80 4.06 16.52
CA HIS A 316 -10.18 5.16 15.77
C HIS A 316 -11.18 6.22 15.28
N ARG A 317 -12.48 5.90 15.14
CA ARG A 317 -13.51 6.88 14.75
C ARG A 317 -13.95 7.77 15.91
N SER A 318 -14.06 7.21 17.12
CA SER A 318 -14.53 7.96 18.30
C SER A 318 -13.55 9.02 18.79
N GLY A 319 -12.25 8.87 18.50
CA GLY A 319 -11.21 9.85 18.87
C GLY A 319 -11.20 11.14 18.04
N SER A 320 -11.96 11.23 16.95
CA SER A 320 -11.93 12.37 16.02
C SER A 320 -13.11 13.35 16.20
N LEU A 321 -14.05 13.09 17.12
CA LEU A 321 -15.30 13.86 17.25
C LEU A 321 -15.29 14.96 18.33
N LEU A 322 -14.13 15.37 18.84
CA LEU A 322 -14.01 16.50 19.77
C LEU A 322 -13.06 17.59 19.24
N SER A 323 -13.51 18.32 18.22
CA SER A 323 -13.10 19.72 17.99
C SER A 323 -14.05 20.37 16.99
N GLU A 324 -15.06 21.09 17.49
CA GLU A 324 -15.82 22.03 16.69
C GLU A 324 -14.94 23.26 16.40
N GLY A 325 -14.71 23.53 15.12
CA GLY A 325 -14.05 24.72 14.62
C GLY A 325 -14.46 24.96 13.17
N THR A 326 -15.40 25.87 12.97
CA THR A 326 -16.00 26.25 11.68
C THR A 326 -14.97 26.84 10.71
N GLY A 327 -14.88 26.29 9.50
CA GLY A 327 -14.07 26.84 8.41
C GLY A 327 -14.15 26.01 7.14
N SER A 328 -15.04 26.38 6.23
CA SER A 328 -15.20 25.75 4.91
C SER A 328 -13.98 26.02 4.03
N SER A 329 -13.28 24.97 3.60
CA SER A 329 -12.34 24.99 2.49
C SER A 329 -12.27 23.61 1.83
N LEU A 330 -12.54 23.57 0.52
CA LEU A 330 -12.42 22.40 -0.34
C LEU A 330 -10.93 22.05 -0.52
N HIS A 331 -10.38 21.37 0.49
CA HIS A 331 -9.17 20.55 0.54
C HIS A 331 -8.84 20.46 2.02
N ALA A 332 -9.18 19.35 2.68
CA ALA A 332 -8.81 19.15 4.06
C ALA A 332 -7.26 19.26 4.17
N PRO A 333 -6.71 20.28 4.84
CA PRO A 333 -5.30 20.25 5.19
C PRO A 333 -5.14 19.15 6.23
N TYR A 334 -4.20 18.23 6.02
CA TYR A 334 -3.79 17.35 7.10
C TYR A 334 -3.44 18.20 8.33
N PRO A 335 -3.91 17.84 9.54
CA PRO A 335 -3.51 18.57 10.74
C PRO A 335 -1.98 18.53 10.85
N THR A 336 -1.38 19.69 11.08
CA THR A 336 0.04 19.78 11.43
C THR A 336 0.30 18.91 12.66
N LEU A 337 1.33 18.06 12.58
CA LEU A 337 1.78 17.23 13.69
C LEU A 337 1.97 18.11 14.94
N GLN A 338 1.09 17.95 15.95
CA GLN A 338 1.27 18.59 17.24
C GLN A 338 2.55 18.05 17.90
N THR A 339 3.22 18.92 18.64
CA THR A 339 4.47 18.64 19.37
C THR A 339 4.35 17.34 20.17
N LEU A 340 5.25 16.39 19.92
CA LEU A 340 5.38 15.14 20.68
C LEU A 340 5.60 15.49 22.16
N ASP A 341 4.62 15.15 23.00
CA ASP A 341 4.74 15.27 24.45
C ASP A 341 5.54 14.05 24.95
N VAL A 342 6.78 14.27 25.41
CA VAL A 342 7.70 13.21 25.83
C VAL A 342 8.05 13.39 27.29
N CYS A 343 7.71 12.40 28.12
CA CYS A 343 8.24 12.26 29.47
C CYS A 343 9.74 11.91 29.42
N PRO A 344 10.61 12.53 30.25
CA PRO A 344 12.04 12.26 30.22
C PRO A 344 12.39 10.97 30.97
N VAL A 345 13.10 10.06 30.30
CA VAL A 345 13.78 8.89 30.91
C VAL A 345 15.22 8.84 30.36
N PRO A 346 16.24 8.45 31.16
CA PRO A 346 17.64 8.83 30.91
C PRO A 346 18.30 8.10 29.73
N LEU A 347 19.18 8.83 29.03
CA LEU A 347 20.08 8.37 27.96
C LEU A 347 21.12 7.33 28.42
N PRO A 348 21.53 6.39 27.55
CA PRO A 348 22.91 5.95 27.43
C PRO A 348 23.67 6.82 26.42
N ALA A 349 24.98 6.95 26.66
CA ALA A 349 25.87 7.94 26.09
C ALA A 349 26.07 7.88 24.56
N SER A 350 26.33 9.08 24.02
CA SER A 350 26.62 9.46 22.65
C SER A 350 27.66 8.59 21.94
N LEU A 351 27.30 8.04 20.78
CA LEU A 351 28.27 7.51 19.82
C LEU A 351 28.83 8.67 18.98
N SER A 352 29.97 9.21 19.42
CA SER A 352 30.87 9.98 18.56
C SER A 352 31.80 8.99 17.86
N MET A 353 31.67 8.81 16.55
CA MET A 353 32.66 8.09 15.76
C MET A 353 33.44 9.09 14.89
N GLN A 354 34.71 9.26 15.21
CA GLN A 354 35.71 9.88 14.34
C GLN A 354 36.12 8.89 13.26
N MET A 355 35.91 9.26 12.00
CA MET A 355 36.39 8.52 10.84
C MET A 355 37.88 8.77 10.64
N ALA A 356 38.71 7.74 10.83
CA ALA A 356 40.07 7.71 10.31
C ALA A 356 40.02 7.12 8.89
N ILE A 357 40.26 7.96 7.88
CA ILE A 357 40.36 7.54 6.48
C ILE A 357 41.76 6.97 6.25
N ALA A 358 41.87 5.65 6.13
CA ALA A 358 43.04 5.01 5.54
C ALA A 358 42.78 4.84 4.03
N ALA A 359 43.55 5.56 3.22
CA ALA A 359 43.51 5.46 1.77
C ALA A 359 44.48 4.37 1.29
N GLU A 360 43.99 3.38 0.54
CA GLU A 360 44.81 2.66 -0.43
C GLU A 360 44.07 2.52 -1.77
N PRO A 361 44.76 2.69 -2.91
CA PRO A 361 44.13 2.78 -4.23
C PRO A 361 44.12 1.42 -4.94
N ARG A 362 42.99 1.05 -5.55
CA ARG A 362 42.99 -0.02 -6.57
C ARG A 362 42.18 0.36 -7.81
N HIS A 363 42.96 0.76 -8.81
CA HIS A 363 42.81 0.69 -10.27
C HIS A 363 41.41 0.50 -10.87
N CYS A 364 40.94 1.57 -11.51
CA CYS A 364 39.87 1.58 -12.51
C CYS A 364 40.35 0.92 -13.82
N LEU A 365 39.56 0.00 -14.36
CA LEU A 365 39.64 -0.37 -15.78
C LEU A 365 38.53 0.38 -16.53
N SER A 366 38.98 1.32 -17.35
CA SER A 366 38.20 2.03 -18.36
C SER A 366 37.99 1.13 -19.56
N THR A 367 36.74 0.94 -19.98
CA THR A 367 36.42 0.50 -21.34
C THR A 367 35.43 1.48 -21.94
N THR A 368 35.98 2.39 -22.73
CA THR A 368 35.31 3.23 -23.71
C THR A 368 34.70 2.38 -24.82
N TYR A 369 33.42 2.60 -25.13
CA TYR A 369 32.91 2.38 -26.49
C TYR A 369 32.17 3.63 -26.94
N ARG A 370 32.75 4.28 -27.95
CA ARG A 370 32.23 5.46 -28.63
C ARG A 370 31.92 5.02 -30.06
N SER A 371 30.67 5.12 -30.50
CA SER A 371 30.36 5.51 -31.87
C SER A 371 28.92 6.02 -32.00
N SER A 372 28.85 7.29 -32.35
CA SER A 372 27.78 8.00 -33.06
C SER A 372 27.31 7.29 -34.33
N TYR A 373 26.07 7.53 -34.79
CA TYR A 373 25.72 8.12 -36.11
C TYR A 373 24.21 8.48 -36.21
N PHE A 374 23.96 9.76 -36.46
CA PHE A 374 22.91 10.47 -37.22
C PHE A 374 21.46 9.95 -37.45
N SER A 375 20.52 10.81 -37.03
CA SER A 375 19.44 11.49 -37.79
C SER A 375 18.39 10.69 -38.58
N GLY A 376 17.11 10.97 -38.28
CA GLY A 376 15.95 10.57 -39.07
C GLY A 376 14.62 11.05 -38.47
N SER A 377 14.29 12.31 -38.75
CA SER A 377 13.03 12.99 -38.46
C SER A 377 11.79 12.31 -39.08
N HIS A 378 10.72 12.12 -38.29
CA HIS A 378 9.34 12.15 -38.80
C HIS A 378 8.35 12.64 -37.72
N THR A 379 7.82 13.84 -37.98
CA THR A 379 6.60 14.43 -37.43
C THR A 379 5.36 13.81 -38.06
N PHE A 380 4.25 13.70 -37.32
CA PHE A 380 2.84 13.97 -37.73
C PHE A 380 1.84 13.63 -36.57
N PRO A 381 0.60 14.16 -36.56
CA PRO A 381 0.00 14.79 -35.37
C PRO A 381 -1.42 14.25 -35.01
N THR A 382 -2.08 14.94 -34.06
CA THR A 382 -3.55 15.04 -33.80
C THR A 382 -4.27 13.79 -33.28
N SER A 383 -4.73 13.75 -32.02
CA SER A 383 -5.92 14.41 -31.39
C SER A 383 -7.24 13.64 -31.55
N CYS A 384 -8.03 13.66 -30.47
CA CYS A 384 -9.46 13.39 -30.31
C CYS A 384 -9.79 12.11 -29.52
N PHE A 385 -10.25 12.26 -28.28
CA PHE A 385 -11.67 12.17 -27.91
C PHE A 385 -11.84 12.47 -26.42
N ASP A 386 -12.22 13.72 -26.13
CA ASP A 386 -13.01 14.09 -24.94
C ASP A 386 -14.49 13.84 -25.25
N ARG A 387 -15.20 13.20 -24.31
CA ARG A 387 -16.53 13.61 -23.88
C ARG A 387 -16.91 12.96 -22.55
#